data_AF-A0A8D8LK76-F1
#
_entry.id   AF-A0A8D8LK76-F1
#
_cell.length_a   1.000
_cell.length_b   1.000
_cell.length_c   1.000
_cell.angle_alpha   90.00
_cell.angle_beta   90.00
_cell.angle_gamma   90.00
#
_symmetry.space_group_name_H-M   'P 1'
#
loop_
_entity.id
_entity.type
_entity.pdbx_description
1 polymer ?
#
loop_
_entity_poly.entity_id
_entity_poly.type
_entity_poly.pdbx_seq_one_letter_code
_entity_poly.pdbx_strand_id
1 'polypeptide(L)'
;VKKHVTDLKNSVNQVRGLLNGQTLLPMPDGVEKVAEVERRIIESGGEDVNLQLKSAIEGAVIKWAAQINDVTQEQSSIAFNGGANPTPSFEIQFWANRLKNLESIYDQLRDERVQKMASIMEHTDSAYFTCFKTLFKNVVGAVAEAREIHGYLKPLKQQLDRMESTEFVEIKPLLRSMMHVVCLVWANCKYYQCSSKIIVLMKEINNQMVDLAGRYLDPASLFEGEMSETLIKVSHTIRTLKIFKTVFEKCRTELRTFFRNLE
;
A
#
# COMPACT_ATOMS: atom_id res chain seq x y z
N VAL A 1 -29.13 -4.67 -24.83
CA VAL A 1 -29.39 -3.46 -24.02
C VAL A 1 -29.06 -3.67 -22.55
N LYS A 2 -29.69 -4.61 -21.81
CA LYS A 2 -29.41 -4.83 -20.37
C LYS A 2 -27.94 -5.09 -20.02
N LYS A 3 -27.26 -5.99 -20.74
CA LYS A 3 -25.82 -6.28 -20.55
C LYS A 3 -24.92 -5.04 -20.69
N HIS A 4 -25.16 -4.23 -21.73
CA HIS A 4 -24.43 -2.96 -21.93
C HIS A 4 -24.69 -1.92 -20.84
N VAL A 5 -25.91 -1.89 -20.27
CA VAL A 5 -26.24 -1.01 -19.14
C VAL A 5 -25.53 -1.47 -17.87
N THR A 6 -25.45 -2.78 -17.61
CA THR A 6 -24.69 -3.33 -16.48
C THR A 6 -23.19 -3.09 -16.65
N ASP A 7 -22.64 -3.31 -17.84
CA ASP A 7 -21.23 -3.05 -18.13
C ASP A 7 -20.89 -1.57 -17.91
N LEU A 8 -21.73 -0.65 -18.38
CA LEU A 8 -21.55 0.79 -18.15
C LEU A 8 -21.63 1.14 -16.65
N LYS A 9 -22.60 0.58 -15.91
CA LYS A 9 -22.74 0.80 -14.46
C LYS A 9 -21.52 0.29 -13.69
N ASN A 10 -20.98 -0.85 -14.09
CA ASN A 10 -19.77 -1.43 -13.52
C ASN A 10 -18.54 -0.58 -13.83
N SER A 11 -18.39 -0.09 -15.06
CA SER A 11 -17.31 0.85 -15.41
C SER A 11 -17.40 2.17 -14.65
N VAL A 12 -18.60 2.75 -14.50
CA VAL A 12 -18.80 3.98 -13.71
C VAL A 12 -18.45 3.77 -12.24
N ASN A 13 -18.83 2.62 -11.67
CA ASN A 13 -18.45 2.26 -10.30
C ASN A 13 -16.94 2.07 -10.16
N GLN A 14 -16.28 1.42 -11.12
CA GLN A 14 -14.82 1.27 -11.12
C GLN A 14 -14.11 2.62 -11.20
N VAL A 15 -14.55 3.52 -12.08
CA VAL A 15 -13.98 4.88 -12.19
C VAL A 15 -14.20 5.67 -10.90
N ARG A 16 -15.41 5.62 -10.32
CA ARG A 16 -15.70 6.27 -9.02
C ARG A 16 -14.85 5.69 -7.89
N GLY A 17 -14.62 4.38 -7.93
CA GLY A 17 -13.73 3.69 -7.00
C GLY A 17 -12.29 4.21 -7.11
N LEU A 18 -11.74 4.23 -8.34
CA LEU A 18 -10.40 4.75 -8.60
C LEU A 18 -10.22 6.19 -8.12
N LEU A 19 -11.22 7.06 -8.35
CA LEU A 19 -11.22 8.44 -7.85
C LEU A 19 -11.19 8.55 -6.32
N ASN A 20 -11.72 7.55 -5.62
CA ASN A 20 -11.73 7.48 -4.15
C ASN A 20 -10.60 6.60 -3.56
N GLY A 21 -9.71 6.07 -4.41
CA GLY A 21 -8.66 5.13 -4.00
C GLY A 21 -9.19 3.76 -3.54
N GLN A 22 -10.35 3.35 -4.04
CA GLN A 22 -11.03 2.10 -3.70
C GLN A 22 -11.32 1.25 -4.94
N THR A 23 -10.92 -0.01 -4.92
CA THR A 23 -11.25 -0.98 -5.95
C THR A 23 -12.63 -1.56 -5.65
N LEU A 24 -13.59 -1.32 -6.56
CA LEU A 24 -14.94 -1.88 -6.45
C LEU A 24 -15.08 -3.14 -7.29
N LEU A 25 -15.50 -4.22 -6.65
CA LEU A 25 -15.75 -5.52 -7.29
C LEU A 25 -17.13 -5.49 -7.97
N PRO A 26 -17.21 -5.56 -9.32
CA PRO A 26 -18.47 -5.49 -10.02
C PRO A 26 -19.32 -6.74 -9.75
N MET A 27 -20.56 -6.54 -9.32
CA MET A 27 -21.50 -7.64 -9.09
C MET A 27 -22.03 -8.22 -10.42
N PRO A 28 -22.28 -9.54 -10.49
CA PRO A 28 -22.85 -10.17 -11.68
C PRO A 28 -24.31 -9.77 -11.92
N ASP A 29 -24.74 -9.86 -13.17
CA ASP A 29 -26.15 -9.74 -13.53
C ASP A 29 -26.98 -10.79 -12.79
N GLY A 30 -28.11 -10.36 -12.20
CA GLY A 30 -29.00 -11.27 -11.47
C GLY A 30 -28.62 -11.52 -10.01
N VAL A 31 -27.60 -10.82 -9.47
CA VAL A 31 -27.20 -10.92 -8.05
C VAL A 31 -28.36 -10.67 -7.07
N GLU A 32 -29.36 -9.86 -7.45
CA GLU A 32 -30.55 -9.60 -6.63
C GLU A 32 -31.35 -10.88 -6.31
N LYS A 33 -31.29 -11.88 -7.19
CA LYS A 33 -31.98 -13.16 -7.03
C LYS A 33 -31.11 -14.24 -6.38
N VAL A 34 -29.88 -13.91 -5.98
CA VAL A 34 -28.90 -14.89 -5.49
C VAL A 34 -29.43 -15.67 -4.29
N ALA A 35 -30.16 -15.01 -3.38
CA ALA A 35 -30.72 -15.65 -2.19
C ALA A 35 -31.83 -16.66 -2.52
N GLU A 36 -32.70 -16.35 -3.49
CA GLU A 36 -33.75 -17.28 -3.93
C GLU A 36 -33.16 -18.45 -4.71
N VAL A 37 -32.09 -18.23 -5.48
CA VAL A 37 -31.43 -19.29 -6.25
C VAL A 37 -30.62 -20.21 -5.33
N GLU A 38 -29.86 -19.65 -4.39
CA GLU A 38 -29.13 -20.43 -3.38
C GLU A 38 -30.07 -21.37 -2.61
N ARG A 39 -31.21 -20.86 -2.12
CA ARG A 39 -32.17 -21.68 -1.38
C ARG A 39 -32.67 -22.87 -2.19
N ARG A 40 -33.04 -22.64 -3.45
CA ARG A 40 -33.50 -23.71 -4.36
C ARG A 40 -32.41 -24.74 -4.66
N ILE A 41 -31.17 -24.29 -4.84
CA ILE A 41 -30.03 -25.18 -5.05
C ILE A 41 -29.79 -26.06 -3.82
N ILE A 42 -29.87 -25.49 -2.61
CA ILE A 42 -29.73 -26.24 -1.37
C ILE A 42 -30.88 -27.25 -1.21
N GLU A 43 -32.13 -26.83 -1.42
CA GLU A 43 -33.33 -27.68 -1.30
C GLU A 43 -33.35 -28.83 -2.32
N SER A 44 -32.81 -28.60 -3.52
CA SER A 44 -32.70 -29.61 -4.59
C SER A 44 -31.41 -30.44 -4.53
N GLY A 45 -30.55 -30.22 -3.54
CA GLY A 45 -29.28 -30.95 -3.42
C GLY A 45 -28.29 -30.69 -4.57
N GLY A 46 -28.37 -29.53 -5.22
CA GLY A 46 -27.48 -29.14 -6.33
C GLY A 46 -28.06 -29.37 -7.74
N GLU A 47 -29.27 -29.90 -7.86
CA GLU A 47 -29.86 -30.25 -9.17
C GLU A 47 -30.56 -29.07 -9.88
N ASP A 48 -31.15 -28.11 -9.15
CA ASP A 48 -31.82 -26.92 -9.73
C ASP A 48 -30.82 -25.80 -10.06
N VAL A 49 -29.97 -26.03 -11.05
CA VAL A 49 -28.91 -25.09 -11.45
C VAL A 49 -29.44 -24.05 -12.45
N ASN A 50 -29.55 -22.80 -11.99
CA ASN A 50 -29.69 -21.67 -12.91
C ASN A 50 -28.36 -21.41 -13.64
N LEU A 51 -28.17 -22.04 -14.81
CA LEU A 51 -26.95 -21.97 -15.61
C LEU A 51 -26.55 -20.53 -15.95
N GLN A 52 -27.52 -19.65 -16.23
CA GLN A 52 -27.24 -18.25 -16.56
C GLN A 52 -26.62 -17.49 -15.38
N LEU A 53 -27.18 -17.65 -14.18
CA LEU A 53 -26.64 -17.02 -12.98
C LEU A 53 -25.30 -17.65 -12.58
N LYS A 54 -25.18 -18.99 -12.66
CA LYS A 54 -23.91 -19.70 -12.41
C LYS A 54 -22.78 -19.15 -13.29
N SER A 55 -22.98 -19.07 -14.61
CA SER A 55 -21.98 -18.52 -15.52
C SER A 55 -21.68 -17.03 -15.27
N ALA A 56 -22.68 -16.25 -14.85
CA ALA A 56 -22.47 -14.85 -14.47
C ALA A 56 -21.60 -14.72 -13.21
N ILE A 57 -21.84 -15.55 -12.19
CA ILE A 57 -21.03 -15.64 -10.97
C ILE A 57 -19.59 -16.03 -11.29
N GLU A 58 -19.39 -17.09 -12.08
CA GLU A 58 -18.07 -17.56 -12.49
C GLU A 58 -17.30 -16.46 -13.25
N GLY A 59 -17.98 -15.78 -14.18
CA GLY A 59 -17.42 -14.64 -14.90
C GLY A 59 -17.05 -13.46 -14.00
N ALA A 60 -17.81 -13.21 -12.94
CA ALA A 60 -17.47 -12.19 -11.94
C ALA A 60 -16.22 -12.57 -11.14
N VAL A 61 -16.11 -13.82 -10.68
CA VAL A 61 -14.93 -14.30 -9.93
C VAL A 61 -13.65 -14.16 -10.75
N ILE A 62 -13.68 -14.48 -12.05
CA ILE A 62 -12.53 -14.29 -12.95
C ILE A 62 -12.12 -12.82 -13.01
N LYS A 63 -13.09 -11.91 -13.20
CA LYS A 63 -12.84 -10.46 -13.23
C LYS A 63 -12.32 -9.92 -11.90
N TRP A 64 -12.81 -10.44 -10.79
CA TRP A 64 -12.34 -10.07 -9.45
C TRP A 64 -10.92 -10.57 -9.21
N ALA A 65 -10.59 -11.78 -9.67
CA ALA A 65 -9.25 -12.33 -9.56
C ALA A 65 -8.22 -11.48 -10.29
N ALA A 66 -8.53 -11.01 -11.51
CA ALA A 66 -7.67 -10.09 -12.24
C ALA A 66 -7.47 -8.75 -11.50
N GLN A 67 -8.57 -8.09 -11.11
CA GLN A 67 -8.51 -6.79 -10.41
C GLN A 67 -7.76 -6.87 -9.07
N ILE A 68 -8.03 -7.91 -8.28
CA ILE A 68 -7.35 -8.09 -6.99
C ILE A 68 -5.88 -8.41 -7.22
N ASN A 69 -5.54 -9.22 -8.23
CA ASN A 69 -4.15 -9.48 -8.58
C ASN A 69 -3.42 -8.16 -8.88
N ASP A 70 -3.99 -7.29 -9.71
CA ASP A 70 -3.39 -5.98 -10.04
C ASP A 70 -3.12 -5.15 -8.78
N VAL A 71 -4.12 -5.03 -7.89
CA VAL A 71 -3.96 -4.34 -6.60
C VAL A 71 -2.86 -4.99 -5.75
N THR A 72 -2.81 -6.32 -5.67
CA THR A 72 -1.80 -7.01 -4.86
C THR A 72 -0.38 -6.89 -5.42
N GLN A 73 -0.21 -6.69 -6.73
CA GLN A 73 1.10 -6.56 -7.37
C GLN A 73 1.66 -5.14 -7.34
N GLU A 74 0.85 -4.13 -6.99
CA GLU A 74 1.34 -2.76 -6.81
C GLU A 74 2.44 -2.68 -5.75
N GLN A 75 3.52 -1.97 -6.09
CA GLN A 75 4.66 -1.71 -5.21
C GLN A 75 4.81 -0.21 -5.03
N SER A 76 5.41 0.27 -3.93
CA SER A 76 5.65 1.71 -3.76
C SER A 76 6.73 2.27 -4.69
N SER A 77 7.58 1.41 -5.27
CA SER A 77 8.68 1.80 -6.16
C SER A 77 8.24 2.55 -7.43
N ILE A 78 6.96 2.49 -7.82
CA ILE A 78 6.39 3.29 -8.93
C ILE A 78 6.57 4.79 -8.68
N ALA A 79 6.71 5.23 -7.43
CA ALA A 79 6.98 6.61 -7.07
C ALA A 79 8.20 7.22 -7.79
N PHE A 80 9.17 6.39 -8.18
CA PHE A 80 10.39 6.79 -8.87
C PHE A 80 10.26 6.77 -10.40
N ASN A 81 9.14 6.32 -10.94
CA ASN A 81 8.92 6.30 -12.38
C ASN A 81 8.97 7.72 -12.96
N GLY A 82 9.48 7.85 -14.19
CA GLY A 82 9.61 9.15 -14.84
C GLY A 82 10.68 10.07 -14.24
N GLY A 83 11.58 9.55 -13.39
CA GLY A 83 12.66 10.34 -12.78
C GLY A 83 12.22 11.25 -11.65
N ALA A 84 11.07 10.95 -11.03
CA ALA A 84 10.58 11.68 -9.87
C ALA A 84 11.48 11.44 -8.63
N ASN A 85 11.46 12.41 -7.71
CA ASN A 85 12.22 12.37 -6.45
C ASN A 85 11.25 12.34 -5.24
N PRO A 86 10.53 11.23 -5.03
CA PRO A 86 9.57 11.13 -3.93
C PRO A 86 10.26 11.23 -2.57
N THR A 87 9.53 11.76 -1.58
CA THR A 87 9.95 11.82 -0.17
C THR A 87 9.24 10.73 0.64
N PRO A 88 9.67 10.43 1.88
CA PRO A 88 9.14 9.32 2.70
C PRO A 88 7.64 9.42 3.00
N SER A 89 7.06 10.61 2.82
CA SER A 89 5.63 10.82 2.87
C SER A 89 4.87 9.94 1.87
N PHE A 90 5.47 9.65 0.72
CA PHE A 90 4.90 8.79 -0.31
C PHE A 90 4.78 7.35 0.18
N GLU A 91 5.85 6.72 0.67
CA GLU A 91 5.80 5.35 1.21
C GLU A 91 4.74 5.21 2.31
N ILE A 92 4.67 6.19 3.23
CA ILE A 92 3.68 6.21 4.31
C ILE A 92 2.25 6.25 3.75
N GLN A 93 2.00 7.16 2.80
CA GLN A 93 0.69 7.33 2.19
C GLN A 93 0.30 6.12 1.34
N PHE A 94 1.26 5.54 0.61
CA PHE A 94 1.07 4.33 -0.18
C PHE A 94 0.53 3.19 0.69
N TRP A 95 1.19 2.88 1.81
CA TRP A 95 0.75 1.79 2.70
C TRP A 95 -0.57 2.10 3.41
N ALA A 96 -0.82 3.36 3.76
CA ALA A 96 -2.11 3.78 4.32
C ALA A 96 -3.26 3.60 3.32
N ASN A 97 -3.07 4.05 2.08
CA ASN A 97 -4.06 3.92 1.00
C ASN A 97 -4.27 2.46 0.61
N ARG A 98 -3.19 1.69 0.50
CA ARG A 98 -3.22 0.26 0.21
C ARG A 98 -4.01 -0.52 1.25
N LEU A 99 -3.77 -0.25 2.54
CA LEU A 99 -4.54 -0.85 3.63
C LEU A 99 -6.03 -0.54 3.49
N LYS A 100 -6.38 0.75 3.35
CA LYS A 100 -7.78 1.19 3.18
C LYS A 100 -8.45 0.51 1.99
N ASN A 101 -7.76 0.39 0.86
CA ASN A 101 -8.29 -0.26 -0.32
C ASN A 101 -8.51 -1.77 -0.10
N LEU A 102 -7.52 -2.47 0.45
CA LEU A 102 -7.59 -3.91 0.72
C LEU A 102 -8.67 -4.25 1.77
N GLU A 103 -8.85 -3.43 2.80
CA GLU A 103 -9.96 -3.57 3.76
C GLU A 103 -11.31 -3.39 3.07
N SER A 104 -11.44 -2.40 2.18
CA SER A 104 -12.65 -2.22 1.36
C SER A 104 -12.93 -3.42 0.45
N ILE A 105 -11.92 -4.04 -0.14
CA ILE A 105 -12.06 -5.27 -0.95
C ILE A 105 -12.49 -6.45 -0.05
N TYR A 106 -11.85 -6.59 1.12
CA TYR A 106 -12.18 -7.62 2.10
C TYR A 106 -13.64 -7.53 2.55
N ASP A 107 -14.13 -6.33 2.86
CA ASP A 107 -15.53 -6.11 3.25
C ASP A 107 -16.49 -6.42 2.09
N GLN A 108 -16.15 -6.06 0.86
CA GLN A 108 -16.94 -6.44 -0.33
C GLN A 108 -17.04 -7.96 -0.51
N LEU A 109 -15.95 -8.70 -0.29
CA LEU A 109 -15.95 -10.17 -0.38
C LEU A 109 -16.73 -10.84 0.77
N ARG A 110 -16.99 -10.11 1.86
CA ARG A 110 -17.82 -10.55 2.99
C ARG A 110 -19.28 -10.16 2.86
N ASP A 111 -19.67 -9.39 1.84
CA ASP A 111 -21.06 -9.07 1.56
C ASP A 111 -21.89 -10.36 1.48
N GLU A 112 -23.07 -10.35 2.09
CA GLU A 112 -23.96 -11.52 2.17
C GLU A 112 -24.23 -12.10 0.78
N ARG A 113 -24.41 -11.27 -0.25
CA ARG A 113 -24.67 -11.74 -1.61
C ARG A 113 -23.47 -12.50 -2.17
N VAL A 114 -22.26 -12.09 -1.84
CA VAL A 114 -21.02 -12.78 -2.27
C VAL A 114 -20.86 -14.11 -1.54
N GLN A 115 -21.22 -14.17 -0.26
CA GLN A 115 -21.25 -15.43 0.49
C GLN A 115 -22.23 -16.43 -0.14
N LYS A 116 -23.41 -15.95 -0.56
CA LYS A 116 -24.40 -16.78 -1.27
C LYS A 116 -23.93 -17.22 -2.65
N MET A 117 -23.21 -16.36 -3.38
CA MET A 117 -22.55 -16.74 -4.63
C MET A 117 -21.53 -17.88 -4.40
N ALA A 118 -20.77 -17.81 -3.30
CA ALA A 118 -19.82 -18.85 -2.93
C ALA A 118 -20.52 -20.18 -2.58
N SER A 119 -21.62 -20.13 -1.83
CA SER A 119 -22.45 -21.30 -1.52
C SER A 119 -23.02 -21.94 -2.78
N ILE A 120 -23.54 -21.16 -3.74
CA ILE A 120 -23.98 -21.65 -5.04
C ILE A 120 -22.85 -22.36 -5.79
N MET A 121 -21.65 -21.77 -5.83
CA MET A 121 -20.49 -22.40 -6.48
C MET A 121 -20.07 -23.70 -5.79
N GLU A 122 -20.19 -23.78 -4.47
CA GLU A 122 -19.89 -24.99 -3.68
C GLU A 122 -20.90 -26.11 -3.95
N HIS A 123 -22.21 -25.83 -3.85
CA HIS A 123 -23.26 -26.82 -4.04
C HIS A 123 -23.46 -27.27 -5.49
N THR A 124 -22.89 -26.55 -6.46
CA THR A 124 -22.96 -26.92 -7.88
C THR A 124 -21.63 -27.44 -8.43
N ASP A 125 -20.69 -27.80 -7.54
CA ASP A 125 -19.34 -28.29 -7.86
C ASP A 125 -18.62 -27.44 -8.93
N SER A 126 -18.72 -26.11 -8.80
CA SER A 126 -18.07 -25.20 -9.75
C SER A 126 -16.55 -25.26 -9.61
N ALA A 127 -15.86 -25.43 -10.74
CA ALA A 127 -14.40 -25.35 -10.80
C ALA A 127 -13.84 -24.01 -10.30
N TYR A 128 -14.64 -22.94 -10.34
CA TYR A 128 -14.25 -21.60 -9.88
C TYR A 128 -14.39 -21.40 -8.36
N PHE A 129 -15.01 -22.33 -7.62
CA PHE A 129 -15.06 -22.24 -6.16
C PHE A 129 -13.65 -22.26 -5.54
N THR A 130 -12.76 -23.10 -6.04
CA THR A 130 -11.35 -23.14 -5.60
C THR A 130 -10.61 -21.84 -5.91
N CYS A 131 -10.90 -21.22 -7.07
CA CYS A 131 -10.37 -19.91 -7.44
C CYS A 131 -10.85 -18.84 -6.44
N PHE A 132 -12.14 -18.80 -6.12
CA PHE A 132 -12.70 -17.87 -5.13
C PHE A 132 -12.09 -18.04 -3.72
N LYS A 133 -11.94 -19.28 -3.24
CA LYS A 133 -11.28 -19.53 -1.94
C LYS A 133 -9.84 -19.03 -1.89
N THR A 134 -9.08 -19.26 -2.96
CA THR A 134 -7.71 -18.78 -3.10
C THR A 134 -7.66 -17.25 -3.14
N LEU A 135 -8.57 -16.64 -3.90
CA LEU A 135 -8.72 -15.19 -3.99
C LEU A 135 -8.97 -14.57 -2.60
N PHE A 136 -9.94 -15.10 -1.86
CA PHE A 136 -10.27 -14.62 -0.52
C PHE A 136 -9.08 -14.75 0.44
N LYS A 137 -8.39 -15.90 0.44
CA LYS A 137 -7.19 -16.12 1.24
C LYS A 137 -6.08 -15.12 0.91
N ASN A 138 -5.87 -14.81 -0.37
CA ASN A 138 -4.88 -13.83 -0.81
C ASN A 138 -5.21 -12.42 -0.31
N VAL A 139 -6.48 -12.01 -0.36
CA VAL A 139 -6.93 -10.72 0.19
C VAL A 139 -6.70 -10.65 1.70
N VAL A 140 -7.04 -11.71 2.44
CA VAL A 140 -6.78 -11.77 3.89
C VAL A 140 -5.28 -11.60 4.20
N GLY A 141 -4.42 -12.29 3.45
CA GLY A 141 -2.96 -12.15 3.59
C GLY A 141 -2.47 -10.74 3.27
N ALA A 142 -2.97 -10.14 2.19
CA ALA A 142 -2.59 -8.78 1.78
C ALA A 142 -3.05 -7.72 2.79
N VAL A 143 -4.25 -7.86 3.37
CA VAL A 143 -4.74 -6.98 4.45
C VAL A 143 -3.83 -7.10 5.68
N ALA A 144 -3.45 -8.32 6.08
CA ALA A 144 -2.56 -8.54 7.21
C ALA A 144 -1.19 -7.88 6.99
N GLU A 145 -0.60 -8.07 5.81
CA GLU A 145 0.64 -7.41 5.41
C GLU A 145 0.52 -5.87 5.49
N ALA A 146 -0.47 -5.29 4.82
CA ALA A 146 -0.62 -3.84 4.75
C ALA A 146 -0.89 -3.24 6.13
N ARG A 147 -1.64 -3.94 6.98
CA ARG A 147 -1.98 -3.49 8.34
C ARG A 147 -0.74 -3.46 9.24
N GLU A 148 0.07 -4.51 9.18
CA GLU A 148 1.31 -4.59 9.96
C GLU A 148 2.27 -3.49 9.53
N ILE A 149 2.55 -3.36 8.22
CA ILE A 149 3.45 -2.35 7.68
C ILE A 149 2.96 -0.93 8.04
N HIS A 150 1.69 -0.62 7.79
CA HIS A 150 1.13 0.67 8.13
C HIS A 150 1.25 0.97 9.63
N GLY A 151 1.05 -0.02 10.49
CA GLY A 151 1.24 0.10 11.94
C GLY A 151 2.67 0.49 12.31
N TYR A 152 3.67 -0.21 11.76
CA TYR A 152 5.08 0.07 12.02
C TYR A 152 5.58 1.38 11.41
N LEU A 153 4.98 1.88 10.33
CA LEU A 153 5.36 3.16 9.74
C LEU A 153 4.85 4.38 10.53
N LYS A 154 3.90 4.22 11.47
CA LYS A 154 3.34 5.34 12.25
C LYS A 154 4.38 6.10 13.10
N PRO A 155 5.25 5.43 13.90
CA PRO A 155 6.33 6.12 14.62
C PRO A 155 7.30 6.82 13.68
N LEU A 156 7.59 6.23 12.52
CA LEU A 156 8.47 6.82 11.53
C LEU A 156 7.87 8.10 10.93
N LYS A 157 6.56 8.10 10.62
CA LYS A 157 5.83 9.29 10.19
C LYS A 157 6.05 10.46 11.15
N GLN A 158 5.91 10.23 12.45
CA GLN A 158 6.10 11.28 13.45
C GLN A 158 7.53 11.86 13.44
N GLN A 159 8.56 11.02 13.22
CA GLN A 159 9.94 11.50 13.10
C GLN A 159 10.16 12.31 11.82
N LEU A 160 9.56 11.89 10.70
CA LEU A 160 9.69 12.55 9.41
C LEU A 160 8.95 13.90 9.40
N ASP A 161 7.73 13.96 9.94
CA ASP A 161 6.96 15.20 10.11
C ASP A 161 7.74 16.21 10.99
N ARG A 162 8.38 15.71 12.06
CA ARG A 162 9.24 16.53 12.92
C ARG A 162 10.47 17.04 12.17
N MET A 163 11.11 16.20 11.35
CA MET A 163 12.25 16.62 10.53
C MET A 163 11.85 17.67 9.50
N GLU A 164 10.70 17.53 8.86
CA GLU A 164 10.21 18.46 7.84
C GLU A 164 9.82 19.83 8.41
N SER A 165 9.32 19.86 9.66
CA SER A 165 8.97 21.09 10.38
C SER A 165 10.15 21.74 11.14
N THR A 166 11.31 21.08 11.19
CA THR A 166 12.50 21.61 11.87
C THR A 166 13.39 22.34 10.87
N GLU A 167 13.88 23.51 11.26
CA GLU A 167 14.89 24.24 10.48
C GLU A 167 16.12 23.37 10.21
N PHE A 168 16.63 23.40 8.99
CA PHE A 168 17.71 22.49 8.58
C PHE A 168 18.98 22.64 9.46
N VAL A 169 19.23 23.83 9.98
CA VAL A 169 20.35 24.12 10.89
C VAL A 169 20.27 23.30 12.20
N GLU A 170 19.05 22.93 12.61
CA GLU A 170 18.75 22.23 13.87
C GLU A 170 18.42 20.74 13.66
N ILE A 171 18.46 20.21 12.43
CA ILE A 171 18.00 18.84 12.14
C ILE A 171 18.91 17.74 12.70
N LYS A 172 20.17 18.06 13.01
CA LYS A 172 21.22 17.09 13.40
C LYS A 172 20.82 16.14 14.54
N PRO A 173 20.19 16.59 15.65
CA PRO A 173 19.79 15.72 16.74
C PRO A 173 18.70 14.71 16.33
N LEU A 174 17.91 15.01 15.29
CA LEU A 174 16.80 14.17 14.83
C LEU A 174 17.27 13.00 13.96
N LEU A 175 18.40 13.14 13.26
CA LEU A 175 18.90 12.15 12.31
C LEU A 175 19.11 10.76 12.94
N ARG A 176 19.69 10.73 14.15
CA ARG A 176 19.91 9.47 14.89
C ARG A 176 18.59 8.83 15.28
N SER A 177 17.65 9.62 15.80
CA SER A 177 16.34 9.16 16.24
C SER A 177 15.55 8.58 15.06
N MET A 178 15.49 9.30 13.94
CA MET A 178 14.82 8.84 12.72
C MET A 178 15.43 7.54 12.20
N MET A 179 16.76 7.46 12.06
CA MET A 179 17.40 6.25 11.53
C MET A 179 17.23 5.04 12.46
N HIS A 180 17.22 5.26 13.78
CA HIS A 180 16.93 4.21 14.74
C HIS A 180 15.51 3.64 14.57
N VAL A 181 14.52 4.51 14.34
CA VAL A 181 13.14 4.07 14.05
C VAL A 181 13.09 3.29 12.73
N VAL A 182 13.81 3.72 11.69
CA VAL A 182 13.93 2.95 10.42
C VAL A 182 14.48 1.54 10.69
N CYS A 183 15.54 1.40 11.50
CA CYS A 183 16.08 0.10 11.87
C CYS A 183 15.07 -0.74 12.67
N LEU A 184 14.30 -0.15 13.58
CA LEU A 184 13.26 -0.85 14.33
C LEU A 184 12.13 -1.33 13.42
N VAL A 185 11.67 -0.51 12.49
CA VAL A 185 10.67 -0.90 11.47
C VAL A 185 11.19 -2.08 10.68
N TRP A 186 12.43 -1.99 10.17
CA TRP A 186 13.01 -3.05 9.36
C TRP A 186 13.21 -4.34 10.15
N ALA A 187 13.64 -4.25 11.41
CA ALA A 187 13.87 -5.43 12.23
C ALA A 187 12.56 -6.10 12.68
N ASN A 188 11.52 -5.35 13.03
CA ASN A 188 10.35 -5.90 13.72
C ASN A 188 9.13 -6.13 12.80
N CYS A 189 9.07 -5.50 11.62
CA CYS A 189 7.97 -5.73 10.69
C CYS A 189 8.31 -6.84 9.70
N LYS A 190 7.71 -8.03 9.90
CA LYS A 190 8.01 -9.23 9.10
C LYS A 190 7.78 -9.00 7.61
N TYR A 191 6.72 -8.29 7.25
CA TYR A 191 6.40 -8.00 5.86
C TYR A 191 7.22 -6.86 5.25
N TYR A 192 7.89 -6.05 6.08
CA TYR A 192 8.78 -4.97 5.65
C TYR A 192 10.26 -5.37 5.60
N GLN A 193 10.63 -6.51 6.19
CA GLN A 193 11.98 -7.08 6.19
C GLN A 193 12.57 -7.31 4.79
N CYS A 194 11.74 -7.28 3.74
CA CYS A 194 12.18 -7.42 2.36
C CYS A 194 13.11 -6.28 1.92
N SER A 195 14.28 -6.63 1.37
CA SER A 195 15.30 -5.68 0.94
C SER A 195 14.78 -4.62 -0.04
N SER A 196 13.80 -4.94 -0.88
CA SER A 196 13.27 -3.98 -1.86
C SER A 196 12.53 -2.80 -1.21
N LYS A 197 11.73 -3.05 -0.17
CA LYS A 197 10.91 -2.03 0.52
C LYS A 197 11.78 -1.05 1.32
N ILE A 198 12.75 -1.57 2.08
CA ILE A 198 13.68 -0.71 2.84
C ILE A 198 14.56 0.13 1.90
N ILE A 199 14.95 -0.39 0.73
CA ILE A 199 15.70 0.38 -0.26
C ILE A 199 14.86 1.54 -0.80
N VAL A 200 13.57 1.33 -1.06
CA VAL A 200 12.63 2.39 -1.49
C VAL A 200 12.58 3.49 -0.44
N LEU A 201 12.28 3.15 0.82
CA LEU A 201 12.22 4.13 1.91
C LEU A 201 13.54 4.89 2.09
N MET A 202 14.67 4.18 2.03
CA MET A 202 15.98 4.84 2.14
C MET A 202 16.27 5.80 0.99
N LYS A 203 15.86 5.47 -0.25
CA LYS A 203 15.96 6.41 -1.38
C LYS A 203 15.09 7.65 -1.15
N GLU A 204 13.86 7.45 -0.66
CA GLU A 204 12.96 8.56 -0.33
C GLU A 204 13.54 9.46 0.77
N ILE A 205 14.13 8.88 1.82
CA ILE A 205 14.80 9.64 2.90
C ILE A 205 15.97 10.45 2.34
N ASN A 206 16.76 9.88 1.43
CA ASN A 206 17.83 10.63 0.76
C ASN A 206 17.29 11.82 -0.04
N ASN A 207 16.18 11.63 -0.77
CA ASN A 207 15.53 12.72 -1.50
C ASN A 207 15.05 13.83 -0.56
N GLN A 208 14.46 13.48 0.59
CA GLN A 208 14.06 14.47 1.59
C GLN A 208 15.26 15.23 2.17
N MET A 209 16.39 14.56 2.41
CA MET A 209 17.62 15.23 2.87
C MET A 209 18.18 16.20 1.83
N VAL A 210 18.10 15.84 0.53
CA VAL A 210 18.49 16.72 -0.58
C VAL A 210 17.54 17.92 -0.68
N ASP A 211 16.23 17.69 -0.56
CA ASP A 211 15.21 18.74 -0.59
C ASP A 211 15.40 19.75 0.55
N LEU A 212 15.55 19.28 1.79
CA LEU A 212 15.79 20.14 2.95
C LEU A 212 17.09 20.94 2.83
N ALA A 213 18.16 20.31 2.33
CA ALA A 213 19.42 20.98 2.07
C ALA A 213 19.30 22.03 0.95
N GLY A 214 18.55 21.72 -0.12
CA GLY A 214 18.28 22.61 -1.24
C GLY A 214 17.49 23.85 -0.82
N ARG A 215 16.45 23.66 0.00
CA ARG A 215 15.66 24.77 0.59
C ARG A 215 16.52 25.67 1.48
N TYR A 216 17.41 25.10 2.29
CA TYR A 216 18.30 25.86 3.16
C TYR A 216 19.38 26.65 2.41
N LEU A 217 19.87 26.10 1.29
CA LEU A 217 20.88 26.70 0.43
C LEU A 217 20.30 27.61 -0.67
N ASP A 218 19.00 27.93 -0.61
CA ASP A 218 18.24 28.71 -1.60
C ASP A 218 19.13 29.57 -2.53
N PRO A 219 19.11 29.36 -3.87
CA PRO A 219 20.04 29.98 -4.80
C PRO A 219 20.10 31.50 -4.71
N ALA A 220 18.96 32.17 -4.53
CA ALA A 220 18.93 33.63 -4.42
C ALA A 220 19.71 34.08 -3.17
N SER A 221 19.41 33.48 -2.01
CA SER A 221 20.13 33.77 -0.77
C SER A 221 21.63 33.40 -0.84
N LEU A 222 21.99 32.42 -1.66
CA LEU A 222 23.37 31.93 -1.78
C LEU A 222 24.24 32.83 -2.67
N PHE A 223 23.69 33.39 -3.75
CA PHE A 223 24.45 34.22 -4.68
C PHE A 223 24.37 35.72 -4.37
N GLU A 224 23.31 36.18 -3.70
CA GLU A 224 23.12 37.58 -3.32
C GLU A 224 23.66 37.88 -1.90
N GLY A 225 23.86 36.84 -1.07
CA GLY A 225 24.34 36.99 0.30
C GLY A 225 25.84 37.27 0.43
N GLU A 226 26.25 37.72 1.61
CA GLU A 226 27.68 37.92 1.90
C GLU A 226 28.46 36.61 1.84
N MET A 227 29.64 36.62 1.22
CA MET A 227 30.49 35.44 1.02
C MET A 227 30.82 34.71 2.35
N SER A 228 31.05 35.47 3.42
CA SER A 228 31.31 34.96 4.77
C SER A 228 30.14 34.12 5.30
N GLU A 229 28.91 34.61 5.13
CA GLU A 229 27.69 33.95 5.61
C GLU A 229 27.32 32.74 4.74
N THR A 230 27.41 32.89 3.42
CA THR A 230 27.06 31.82 2.46
C THR A 230 28.03 30.64 2.57
N LEU A 231 29.33 30.90 2.79
CA LEU A 231 30.31 29.85 3.05
C LEU A 231 30.01 29.08 4.35
N ILE A 232 29.56 29.76 5.41
CA ILE A 232 29.13 29.11 6.66
C ILE A 232 27.91 28.22 6.41
N LYS A 233 26.91 28.69 5.64
CA LYS A 233 25.75 27.88 5.26
C LYS A 233 26.14 26.61 4.50
N VAL A 234 26.96 26.73 3.45
CA VAL A 234 27.43 25.58 2.66
C VAL A 234 28.23 24.60 3.53
N SER A 235 29.13 25.11 4.37
CA SER A 235 29.92 24.30 5.29
C SER A 235 29.04 23.55 6.29
N HIS A 236 28.00 24.22 6.81
CA HIS A 236 27.01 23.60 7.68
C HIS A 236 26.29 22.47 6.95
N THR A 237 25.82 22.68 5.73
CA THR A 237 25.11 21.67 4.94
C THR A 237 25.96 20.44 4.68
N ILE A 238 27.20 20.62 4.23
CA ILE A 238 28.14 19.51 4.03
C ILE A 238 28.35 18.74 5.34
N ARG A 239 28.50 19.43 6.47
CA ARG A 239 28.67 18.80 7.78
C ARG A 239 27.42 17.99 8.18
N THR A 240 26.22 18.54 7.99
CA THR A 240 24.96 17.85 8.29
C THR A 240 24.79 16.59 7.45
N LEU A 241 25.03 16.65 6.14
CA LEU A 241 24.94 15.50 5.24
C LEU A 241 26.00 14.42 5.56
N LYS A 242 27.22 14.83 5.93
CA LYS A 242 28.25 13.90 6.43
C LYS A 242 27.80 13.19 7.71
N ILE A 243 27.21 13.93 8.65
CA ILE A 243 26.65 13.34 9.88
C ILE A 243 25.55 12.33 9.55
N PHE A 244 24.62 12.68 8.64
CA PHE A 244 23.58 11.75 8.19
C PHE A 244 24.17 10.44 7.63
N LYS A 245 25.19 10.54 6.76
CA LYS A 245 25.90 9.37 6.25
C LYS A 245 26.56 8.55 7.37
N THR A 246 27.23 9.19 8.32
CA THR A 246 27.83 8.50 9.48
C THR A 246 26.77 7.80 10.35
N VAL A 247 25.62 8.43 10.56
CA VAL A 247 24.50 7.83 11.31
C VAL A 247 23.98 6.59 10.59
N PHE A 248 23.76 6.67 9.27
CA PHE A 248 23.37 5.52 8.46
C PHE A 248 24.39 4.37 8.58
N GLU A 249 25.68 4.67 8.42
CA GLU A 249 26.74 3.65 8.51
C GLU A 249 26.78 2.98 9.87
N LYS A 250 26.66 3.75 10.95
CA LYS A 250 26.60 3.22 12.31
C LYS A 250 25.40 2.29 12.49
N CYS A 251 24.21 2.74 12.11
CA CYS A 251 22.99 1.93 12.17
C CYS A 251 23.10 0.65 11.32
N ARG A 252 23.73 0.74 10.14
CA ARG A 252 24.00 -0.42 9.27
C ARG A 252 24.93 -1.44 9.94
N THR A 253 25.98 -1.00 10.61
CA THR A 253 26.91 -1.90 11.33
C THR A 253 26.26 -2.54 12.55
N GLU A 254 25.41 -1.79 13.26
CA GLU A 254 24.69 -2.26 14.44
C GLU A 254 23.42 -3.03 14.08
N LEU A 255 23.05 -3.14 12.81
CA LEU A 255 21.75 -3.67 12.38
C LEU A 255 21.43 -5.05 12.99
N ARG A 256 22.43 -5.92 13.13
CA ARG A 256 22.26 -7.25 13.76
C ARG A 256 21.73 -7.20 15.19
N THR A 257 22.00 -6.15 15.95
CA THR A 257 21.51 -6.02 17.33
C THR A 257 19.99 -5.80 17.38
N PHE A 258 19.42 -5.17 16.35
CA PHE A 258 17.99 -4.94 16.24
C PHE A 258 17.20 -6.23 15.98
N PHE A 259 17.81 -7.20 15.29
CA PHE A 259 17.20 -8.50 14.99
C PHE A 259 17.28 -9.51 16.16
N ARG A 260 18.11 -9.25 17.18
CA ARG A 260 18.29 -10.17 18.33
C ARG A 260 17.17 -10.12 19.36
N ASN A 261 16.32 -9.11 19.35
CA ASN A 261 15.16 -9.02 20.25
C ASN A 261 13.94 -9.85 19.77
N LEU A 262 14.16 -10.79 18.85
CA LEU A 262 13.13 -11.63 18.22
C LEU A 262 13.32 -13.13 18.51
N GLU A 263 14.31 -13.50 19.33
CA GLU A 263 14.45 -14.82 19.96
C GLU A 263 13.82 -14.81 21.36
#